data_AF-A0A3Q3FH74-F1
#
_entry.id   AF-A0A3Q3FH74-F1
#
_cell.length_a   1.000
_cell.length_b   1.000
_cell.length_c   1.000
_cell.angle_alpha   90.00
_cell.angle_beta   90.00
_cell.angle_gamma   90.00
#
_symmetry.space_group_name_H-M   'P 1'
#
loop_
_entity.id
_entity.type
_entity.pdbx_description
1 polymer ?
#
loop_
_entity_poly.entity_id
_entity_poly.type
_entity_poly.pdbx_seq_one_letter_code
_entity_poly.pdbx_strand_id
1 'polypeptide(L)'
;CVFLSLGPHNNTGQQDDNESAPSWALIHRKTAGRIQTALDGSKVQLECRVVTSDPEIKIEWMLPDLSIAEEVTDKIEISQRGELVILNVTLSDSGLYHCMVRTKAGVDLVPLRLTVKERSLGPTAFNGQKIIVEKGQSFSLPCDVTTVQPSQTMWYLPKNQILLPTQQTRRAEVMENGTLVVKKLTKEDAGEYSCLTSNLYGVDMLSHAVEWDIQIFSTKKSLMYLLIILCVFAFSGGGGNDPS
;
A
#
# COMPACT_ATOMS: atom_id res chain seq x y z
N CYS A 1 9.39 -65.23 -55.44
CA CYS A 1 8.04 -65.65 -55.84
C CYS A 1 7.29 -64.47 -56.46
N VAL A 2 6.83 -64.68 -57.69
CA VAL A 2 6.01 -63.80 -58.56
C VAL A 2 4.56 -63.85 -58.01
N PHE A 3 3.71 -62.81 -58.03
CA PHE A 3 2.90 -62.35 -59.18
C PHE A 3 2.13 -61.01 -58.91
N LEU A 4 2.21 -60.08 -59.90
CA LEU A 4 1.14 -59.28 -60.57
C LEU A 4 0.26 -58.27 -59.80
N SER A 5 -0.35 -57.23 -60.42
CA SER A 5 -0.09 -56.37 -61.60
C SER A 5 -1.20 -55.29 -61.67
N LEU A 6 -0.90 -54.17 -62.36
CA LEU A 6 -1.80 -53.28 -63.13
C LEU A 6 -2.84 -52.37 -62.41
N GLY A 7 -2.65 -51.06 -62.60
CA GLY A 7 -3.62 -50.25 -63.36
C GLY A 7 -4.40 -49.17 -62.60
N PRO A 8 -4.75 -48.04 -63.26
CA PRO A 8 -4.86 -46.73 -62.62
C PRO A 8 -6.32 -46.28 -62.37
N HIS A 9 -6.53 -45.36 -61.43
CA HIS A 9 -7.67 -44.46 -61.52
C HIS A 9 -7.32 -43.05 -61.03
N ASN A 10 -7.23 -42.17 -62.01
CA ASN A 10 -7.48 -40.75 -61.88
C ASN A 10 -8.92 -40.59 -61.36
N ASN A 11 -9.13 -39.85 -60.28
CA ASN A 11 -10.30 -38.99 -60.20
C ASN A 11 -10.15 -37.91 -59.13
N THR A 12 -10.13 -36.69 -59.68
CA THR A 12 -10.83 -35.49 -59.18
C THR A 12 -10.40 -34.96 -57.84
N GLY A 13 -9.73 -33.81 -57.93
CA GLY A 13 -9.53 -32.91 -56.83
C GLY A 13 -10.85 -32.57 -56.14
N GLN A 14 -10.81 -32.63 -54.83
CA GLN A 14 -11.38 -31.60 -54.00
C GLN A 14 -10.28 -31.23 -53.02
N GLN A 15 -9.44 -30.31 -53.50
CA GLN A 15 -8.68 -29.45 -52.64
C GLN A 15 -9.74 -28.64 -51.88
N ASP A 16 -10.15 -29.11 -50.71
CA ASP A 16 -10.94 -28.32 -49.77
C ASP A 16 -10.02 -27.22 -49.21
N ASP A 17 -9.70 -26.25 -50.07
CA ASP A 17 -9.04 -25.00 -49.75
C ASP A 17 -10.02 -24.15 -48.94
N ASN A 18 -10.21 -24.51 -47.68
CA ASN A 18 -10.55 -23.53 -46.66
C ASN A 18 -10.03 -23.95 -45.28
N GLU A 19 -8.77 -24.41 -45.23
CA GLU A 19 -8.04 -24.50 -43.96
C GLU A 19 -7.58 -23.09 -43.58
N SER A 20 -8.55 -22.26 -43.16
CA SER A 20 -8.28 -21.00 -42.47
C SER A 20 -7.30 -21.31 -41.34
N ALA A 21 -6.12 -20.69 -41.35
CA ALA A 21 -5.09 -20.93 -40.35
C ALA A 21 -5.71 -20.97 -38.94
N PRO A 22 -5.39 -21.98 -38.09
CA PRO A 22 -6.04 -22.12 -36.81
C PRO A 22 -5.82 -20.87 -35.95
N SER A 23 -6.92 -20.27 -35.49
CA SER A 23 -6.92 -19.16 -34.53
C SER A 23 -5.98 -19.49 -33.36
N TRP A 24 -4.94 -18.67 -33.18
CA TRP A 24 -4.04 -18.76 -32.02
C TRP A 24 -4.38 -17.66 -31.01
N ALA A 25 -4.22 -17.99 -29.74
CA ALA A 25 -4.29 -17.05 -28.63
C ALA A 25 -3.36 -17.49 -27.50
N LEU A 26 -2.69 -16.52 -26.89
CA LEU A 26 -1.69 -16.74 -25.86
C LEU A 26 -1.88 -15.76 -24.71
N ILE A 27 -1.70 -16.23 -23.50
CA ILE A 27 -1.75 -15.39 -22.30
C ILE A 27 -0.39 -14.73 -22.09
N HIS A 28 -0.39 -13.40 -21.96
CA HIS A 28 0.81 -12.64 -21.65
C HIS A 28 1.22 -12.89 -20.19
N ARG A 29 2.28 -13.67 -19.96
CA ARG A 29 2.72 -14.16 -18.64
C ARG A 29 3.33 -13.12 -17.68
N LYS A 30 3.10 -11.82 -17.91
CA LYS A 30 3.54 -10.76 -16.97
C LYS A 30 2.81 -10.84 -15.62
N THR A 31 1.59 -11.38 -15.61
CA THR A 31 0.75 -11.54 -14.42
C THR A 31 0.81 -12.94 -13.81
N ALA A 32 1.57 -13.87 -14.42
CA ALA A 32 1.72 -15.23 -13.92
C ALA A 32 2.36 -15.24 -12.53
N GLY A 33 1.68 -15.84 -11.55
CA GLY A 33 2.18 -15.90 -10.17
C GLY A 33 2.04 -14.60 -9.38
N ARG A 34 1.35 -13.59 -9.92
CA ARG A 34 1.03 -12.37 -9.17
C ARG A 34 0.10 -12.70 -8.01
N ILE A 35 0.45 -12.21 -6.82
CA ILE A 35 -0.41 -12.23 -5.64
C ILE A 35 -1.11 -10.89 -5.56
N GLN A 36 -2.43 -10.89 -5.60
CA GLN A 36 -3.27 -9.73 -5.34
C GLN A 36 -3.83 -9.83 -3.93
N THR A 37 -3.63 -8.79 -3.12
CA THR A 37 -4.22 -8.71 -1.78
C THR A 37 -5.38 -7.75 -1.81
N ALA A 38 -6.49 -8.12 -1.17
CA ALA A 38 -7.69 -7.32 -1.05
C ALA A 38 -8.18 -7.32 0.39
N LEU A 39 -9.00 -6.33 0.76
CA LEU A 39 -9.66 -6.29 2.06
C LEU A 39 -11.07 -6.88 1.96
N ASP A 40 -11.54 -7.47 3.03
CA ASP A 40 -12.92 -7.95 3.15
C ASP A 40 -13.93 -6.83 2.83
N GLY A 41 -14.94 -7.21 2.04
CA GLY A 41 -15.97 -6.33 1.47
C GLY A 41 -15.50 -5.41 0.34
N SER A 42 -14.27 -5.55 -0.18
CA SER A 42 -13.80 -4.75 -1.33
C SER A 42 -14.20 -5.34 -2.68
N LYS A 43 -14.20 -4.50 -3.73
CA LYS A 43 -14.32 -4.95 -5.12
C LYS A 43 -12.93 -5.33 -5.65
N VAL A 44 -12.81 -6.53 -6.21
CA VAL A 44 -11.56 -7.03 -6.80
C VAL A 44 -11.73 -7.25 -8.30
N GLN A 45 -10.70 -6.90 -9.07
CA GLN A 45 -10.63 -7.16 -10.50
C GLN A 45 -9.34 -7.91 -10.79
N LEU A 46 -9.49 -9.13 -11.31
CA LEU A 46 -8.40 -9.99 -11.74
C LEU A 46 -8.24 -9.86 -13.26
N GLU A 47 -7.09 -9.34 -13.67
CA GLU A 47 -6.77 -9.05 -15.07
C GLU A 47 -5.89 -10.15 -15.68
N CYS A 48 -6.29 -10.58 -16.88
CA CYS A 48 -5.51 -11.48 -17.71
C CYS A 48 -5.37 -10.87 -19.11
N ARG A 49 -4.13 -10.69 -19.57
CA ARG A 49 -3.87 -10.09 -20.89
C ARG A 49 -3.69 -11.20 -21.92
N VAL A 50 -4.53 -11.21 -22.93
CA VAL A 50 -4.52 -12.21 -24.00
C VAL A 50 -4.17 -11.53 -25.31
N VAL A 51 -3.25 -12.13 -26.05
CA VAL A 51 -2.95 -11.74 -27.43
C VAL A 51 -3.51 -12.83 -28.32
N THR A 52 -4.39 -12.46 -29.25
CA THR A 52 -5.15 -13.39 -30.08
C THR A 52 -5.22 -12.89 -31.52
N SER A 53 -5.26 -13.83 -32.46
CA SER A 53 -5.62 -13.58 -33.86
C SER A 53 -7.13 -13.58 -34.11
N ASP A 54 -7.91 -14.04 -33.13
CA ASP A 54 -9.35 -14.22 -33.20
C ASP A 54 -10.05 -13.28 -32.20
N PRO A 55 -10.83 -12.30 -32.68
CA PRO A 55 -11.52 -11.33 -31.83
C PRO A 55 -12.74 -11.91 -31.09
N GLU A 56 -13.25 -13.08 -31.50
CA GLU A 56 -14.40 -13.72 -30.85
C GLU A 56 -13.98 -14.60 -29.66
N ILE A 57 -12.68 -14.74 -29.42
CA ILE A 57 -12.19 -15.59 -28.35
C ILE A 57 -12.59 -15.06 -26.97
N LYS A 58 -13.10 -15.96 -26.13
CA LYS A 58 -13.54 -15.64 -24.78
C LYS A 58 -12.47 -16.01 -23.78
N ILE A 59 -12.24 -15.12 -22.82
CA ILE A 59 -11.44 -15.40 -21.63
C ILE A 59 -12.35 -16.08 -20.62
N GLU A 60 -11.94 -17.25 -20.15
CA GLU A 60 -12.64 -18.02 -19.13
C GLU A 60 -11.85 -17.98 -17.83
N TRP A 61 -12.56 -18.07 -16.70
CA TRP A 61 -11.96 -18.08 -15.38
C TRP A 61 -12.37 -19.33 -14.62
N MET A 62 -11.37 -20.06 -14.13
CA MET A 62 -11.55 -21.12 -13.14
C MET A 62 -11.43 -20.52 -11.74
N LEU A 63 -12.45 -20.74 -10.93
CA LEU A 63 -12.50 -20.33 -9.53
C LEU A 63 -11.69 -21.31 -8.65
N PRO A 64 -11.41 -20.96 -7.37
CA PRO A 64 -10.63 -21.82 -6.48
C PRO A 64 -11.24 -23.19 -6.21
N ASP A 65 -12.56 -23.33 -6.35
CA ASP A 65 -13.30 -24.59 -6.22
C ASP A 65 -13.33 -25.41 -7.52
N LEU A 66 -12.55 -25.00 -8.53
CA LEU A 66 -12.46 -25.60 -9.86
C LEU A 66 -13.70 -25.41 -10.75
N SER A 67 -14.71 -24.66 -10.29
CA SER A 67 -15.83 -24.27 -11.14
C SER A 67 -15.39 -23.22 -12.17
N ILE A 68 -16.10 -23.16 -13.30
CA ILE A 68 -15.90 -22.13 -14.32
C ILE A 68 -16.87 -20.98 -14.03
N ALA A 69 -16.38 -19.75 -14.11
CA ALA A 69 -17.23 -18.56 -14.04
C ALA A 69 -18.04 -18.43 -15.35
N GLU A 70 -19.16 -19.13 -15.42
CA GLU A 70 -20.01 -19.23 -16.62
C GLU A 70 -21.10 -18.15 -16.68
N GLU A 71 -21.63 -17.73 -15.52
CA GLU A 71 -22.74 -16.78 -15.43
C GLU A 71 -22.42 -15.60 -14.51
N VAL A 72 -22.93 -14.42 -14.87
CA VAL A 72 -22.91 -13.24 -14.01
C VAL A 72 -23.84 -13.52 -12.83
N THR A 73 -23.29 -13.45 -11.63
CA THR A 73 -24.04 -13.56 -10.37
C THR A 73 -23.98 -12.23 -9.64
N ASP A 74 -24.76 -12.09 -8.57
CA ASP A 74 -24.69 -10.90 -7.70
C ASP A 74 -23.29 -10.67 -7.08
N LYS A 75 -22.41 -11.69 -7.13
CA LYS A 75 -21.05 -11.66 -6.57
C LYS A 75 -19.95 -11.58 -7.63
N ILE A 76 -20.15 -12.19 -8.80
CA ILE A 76 -19.10 -12.35 -9.81
C ILE A 76 -19.61 -11.83 -11.15
N GLU A 77 -18.82 -10.97 -11.79
CA GLU A 77 -19.06 -10.42 -13.12
C GLU A 77 -17.83 -10.62 -14.02
N ILE A 78 -18.05 -10.78 -15.32
CA ILE A 78 -16.97 -10.74 -16.33
C ILE A 78 -17.05 -9.40 -17.05
N SER A 79 -15.96 -8.62 -17.01
CA SER A 79 -15.92 -7.32 -17.69
C SER A 79 -15.92 -7.48 -19.21
N GLN A 80 -16.22 -6.40 -19.94
CA GLN A 80 -16.11 -6.37 -21.42
C GLN A 80 -14.70 -6.73 -21.93
N ARG A 81 -13.69 -6.64 -21.07
CA ARG A 81 -12.29 -6.99 -21.39
C ARG A 81 -11.94 -8.43 -20.99
N GLY A 82 -12.91 -9.21 -20.50
CA GLY A 82 -12.70 -10.58 -20.03
C GLY A 82 -12.03 -10.67 -18.65
N GLU A 83 -12.09 -9.60 -17.86
CA GLU A 83 -11.53 -9.58 -16.51
C GLU A 83 -12.56 -10.12 -15.51
N LEU A 84 -12.11 -10.91 -14.55
CA LEU A 84 -12.96 -11.42 -13.49
C LEU A 84 -13.11 -10.37 -12.40
N VAL A 85 -14.34 -9.91 -12.19
CA VAL A 85 -14.70 -8.93 -11.18
C VAL A 85 -15.46 -9.64 -10.07
N ILE A 86 -14.96 -9.54 -8.85
CA ILE A 86 -15.61 -10.09 -7.65
C ILE A 86 -16.07 -8.90 -6.81
N LEU A 87 -17.38 -8.80 -6.60
CA LEU A 87 -18.03 -7.80 -5.77
C LEU A 87 -18.02 -8.27 -4.32
N ASN A 88 -17.72 -7.37 -3.39
CA ASN A 88 -17.73 -7.62 -1.94
C ASN A 88 -17.02 -8.93 -1.55
N VAL A 89 -15.71 -9.01 -1.81
CA VAL A 89 -14.93 -10.23 -1.51
C VAL A 89 -14.96 -10.58 -0.03
N THR A 90 -15.07 -11.87 0.27
CA THR A 90 -15.01 -12.43 1.62
C THR A 90 -13.73 -13.24 1.84
N LEU A 91 -13.40 -13.56 3.09
CA LEU A 91 -12.21 -14.38 3.40
C LEU A 91 -12.19 -15.72 2.64
N SER A 92 -13.37 -16.31 2.43
CA SER A 92 -13.57 -17.56 1.66
C SER A 92 -13.23 -17.46 0.17
N ASP A 93 -13.17 -16.24 -0.39
CA ASP A 93 -12.80 -16.02 -1.80
C ASP A 93 -11.28 -16.03 -1.99
N SER A 94 -10.50 -16.16 -0.93
CA SER A 94 -9.05 -16.34 -1.04
C SER A 94 -8.75 -17.67 -1.73
N GLY A 95 -7.89 -17.64 -2.74
CA GLY A 95 -7.59 -18.86 -3.49
C GLY A 95 -6.73 -18.64 -4.73
N LEU A 96 -6.56 -19.72 -5.48
CA LEU A 96 -5.85 -19.73 -6.76
C LEU A 96 -6.87 -19.75 -7.89
N TYR A 97 -6.97 -18.63 -8.60
CA TYR A 97 -7.81 -18.48 -9.78
C TYR A 97 -6.98 -18.79 -11.02
N HIS A 98 -7.60 -19.33 -12.06
CA HIS A 98 -6.91 -19.56 -13.33
C HIS A 98 -7.63 -18.83 -14.45
N CYS A 99 -6.92 -17.93 -15.12
CA CYS A 99 -7.37 -17.42 -16.41
C CYS A 99 -7.06 -18.47 -17.48
N MET A 100 -8.02 -18.75 -18.34
CA MET A 100 -7.92 -19.74 -19.40
C MET A 100 -8.40 -19.17 -20.71
N VAL A 101 -7.75 -19.59 -21.79
CA VAL A 101 -8.13 -19.27 -23.15
C VAL A 101 -8.10 -20.55 -23.96
N ARG A 102 -9.23 -20.88 -24.60
CA ARG A 102 -9.37 -22.07 -25.44
C ARG A 102 -9.37 -21.67 -26.91
N THR A 103 -8.53 -22.33 -27.69
CA THR A 103 -8.42 -22.18 -29.15
C THR A 103 -8.59 -23.54 -29.81
N LYS A 104 -8.76 -23.56 -31.14
CA LYS A 104 -8.75 -24.82 -31.91
C LYS A 104 -7.42 -25.57 -31.78
N ALA A 105 -6.32 -24.86 -31.53
CA ALA A 105 -4.98 -25.43 -31.39
C ALA A 105 -4.69 -25.97 -29.97
N GLY A 106 -5.44 -25.54 -28.96
CA GLY A 106 -5.22 -25.96 -27.57
C GLY A 106 -5.68 -24.93 -26.53
N VAL A 107 -5.28 -25.15 -25.29
CA VAL A 107 -5.64 -24.32 -24.13
C VAL A 107 -4.39 -23.75 -23.48
N ASP A 108 -4.37 -22.45 -23.24
CA ASP A 108 -3.36 -21.79 -22.40
C ASP A 108 -4.01 -21.34 -21.09
N LEU A 109 -3.28 -21.45 -19.99
CA LEU A 109 -3.79 -21.12 -18.65
C LEU A 109 -2.71 -20.44 -17.80
N VAL A 110 -3.13 -19.49 -16.96
CA VAL A 110 -2.24 -18.80 -16.04
C VAL A 110 -2.85 -18.68 -14.63
N PRO A 111 -2.09 -19.00 -13.57
CA PRO A 111 -2.57 -18.86 -12.19
C PRO A 111 -2.42 -17.43 -11.67
N LEU A 112 -3.44 -16.96 -10.95
CA LEU A 112 -3.49 -15.71 -10.19
C LEU A 112 -3.93 -16.02 -8.76
N ARG A 113 -3.18 -15.52 -7.77
CA ARG A 113 -3.51 -15.78 -6.36
C ARG A 113 -4.17 -14.56 -5.74
N LEU A 114 -5.39 -14.73 -5.25
CA LEU A 114 -6.11 -13.74 -4.45
C LEU A 114 -5.94 -14.06 -2.97
N THR A 115 -5.57 -13.07 -2.17
CA THR A 115 -5.51 -13.15 -0.71
C THR A 115 -6.40 -12.07 -0.13
N VAL A 116 -7.53 -12.45 0.45
CA VAL A 116 -8.44 -11.53 1.13
C VAL A 116 -8.04 -11.46 2.59
N LYS A 117 -7.80 -10.25 3.10
CA LYS A 117 -7.49 -9.98 4.50
C LYS A 117 -8.69 -9.34 5.18
N GLU A 118 -8.86 -9.64 6.44
CA GLU A 118 -9.84 -8.96 7.27
C GLU A 118 -9.52 -7.47 7.37
N ARG A 119 -10.55 -6.64 7.47
CA ARG A 119 -10.38 -5.22 7.74
C ARG A 119 -9.93 -5.04 9.19
N SER A 120 -8.80 -4.37 9.41
CA SER A 120 -8.40 -4.03 10.78
C SER A 120 -9.44 -3.10 11.39
N LEU A 121 -10.06 -3.57 12.47
CA LEU A 121 -10.91 -2.76 13.33
C LEU A 121 -10.13 -2.18 14.52
N GLY A 122 -8.93 -2.71 14.77
CA GLY A 122 -8.01 -2.24 15.78
C GLY A 122 -7.32 -0.92 15.39
N PRO A 123 -6.70 -0.22 16.34
CA PRO A 123 -5.88 0.94 16.05
C PRO A 123 -4.68 0.55 15.18
N THR A 124 -4.19 1.48 14.36
CA THR A 124 -2.96 1.29 13.57
C THR A 124 -2.10 2.53 13.67
N ALA A 125 -0.96 2.38 14.33
CA ALA A 125 0.02 3.43 14.62
C ALA A 125 0.87 3.75 13.39
N PHE A 126 1.14 5.04 13.18
CA PHE A 126 2.14 5.48 12.22
C PHE A 126 3.54 5.50 12.85
N ASN A 127 4.52 5.88 12.05
CA ASN A 127 5.89 6.07 12.53
C ASN A 127 5.97 7.31 13.43
N GLY A 128 6.54 7.12 14.61
CA GLY A 128 6.87 8.25 15.46
C GLY A 128 8.02 9.08 14.90
N GLN A 129 8.22 10.23 15.53
CA GLN A 129 9.16 11.25 15.10
C GLN A 129 10.27 11.42 16.12
N LYS A 130 11.44 11.84 15.64
CA LYS A 130 12.55 12.29 16.48
C LYS A 130 12.52 13.82 16.55
N ILE A 131 12.38 14.38 17.74
CA ILE A 131 12.37 15.83 17.96
C ILE A 131 13.49 16.25 18.91
N ILE A 132 14.06 17.42 18.67
CA ILE A 132 15.08 18.02 19.54
C ILE A 132 14.46 19.28 20.13
N VAL A 133 14.48 19.39 21.46
CA VAL A 133 13.79 20.46 22.17
C VAL A 133 14.78 21.20 23.07
N GLU A 134 14.70 22.52 23.04
CA GLU A 134 15.57 23.41 23.82
C GLU A 134 15.18 23.40 25.31
N LYS A 135 16.17 23.64 26.18
CA LYS A 135 15.96 23.69 27.64
C LYS A 135 14.83 24.64 28.03
N GLY A 136 13.88 24.15 28.81
CA GLY A 136 12.78 24.95 29.37
C GLY A 136 11.66 25.27 28.39
N GLN A 137 11.77 24.85 27.12
CA GLN A 137 10.66 24.92 26.17
C GLN A 137 9.63 23.82 26.44
N SER A 138 8.42 24.04 25.95
CA SER A 138 7.34 23.05 25.95
C SER A 138 7.21 22.47 24.55
N PHE A 139 6.73 21.24 24.45
CA PHE A 139 6.50 20.58 23.17
C PHE A 139 5.24 19.73 23.22
N SER A 140 4.73 19.37 22.05
CA SER A 140 3.57 18.51 21.89
C SER A 140 3.90 17.33 20.98
N LEU A 141 3.46 16.14 21.37
CA LEU A 141 3.58 14.92 20.60
C LEU A 141 2.17 14.43 20.22
N PRO A 142 1.81 14.44 18.93
CA PRO A 142 0.56 13.84 18.49
C PRO A 142 0.64 12.32 18.63
N CYS A 143 -0.48 11.67 18.92
CA CYS A 143 -0.58 10.22 18.82
C CYS A 143 -1.21 9.86 17.47
N ASP A 144 -0.39 9.84 16.41
CA ASP A 144 -0.85 9.59 15.05
C ASP A 144 -1.20 8.10 14.87
N VAL A 145 -2.45 7.76 15.18
CA VAL A 145 -3.00 6.41 15.10
C VAL A 145 -4.34 6.46 14.35
N THR A 146 -4.49 5.65 13.29
CA THR A 146 -5.80 5.50 12.63
C THR A 146 -6.67 4.52 13.39
N THR A 147 -7.92 4.89 13.66
CA THR A 147 -8.90 4.02 14.30
C THR A 147 -10.23 4.05 13.54
N VAL A 148 -10.84 2.89 13.36
CA VAL A 148 -12.19 2.75 12.76
C VAL A 148 -13.27 2.74 13.84
N GLN A 149 -12.90 2.33 15.05
CA GLN A 149 -13.78 2.17 16.20
C GLN A 149 -13.34 3.12 17.32
N PRO A 150 -14.26 3.56 18.19
CA PRO A 150 -13.93 4.41 19.34
C PRO A 150 -12.77 3.82 20.16
N SER A 151 -11.78 4.64 20.46
CA SER A 151 -10.53 4.23 21.09
C SER A 151 -10.13 5.15 22.24
N GLN A 152 -9.28 4.66 23.13
CA GLN A 152 -8.67 5.44 24.22
C GLN A 152 -7.15 5.45 24.05
N THR A 153 -6.52 6.59 24.37
CA THR A 153 -5.08 6.77 24.26
C THR A 153 -4.46 7.11 25.60
N MET A 154 -3.49 6.32 26.02
CA MET A 154 -2.66 6.57 27.21
C MET A 154 -1.20 6.77 26.79
N TRP A 155 -0.45 7.50 27.61
CA TRP A 155 0.95 7.82 27.33
C TRP A 155 1.89 7.20 28.36
N TYR A 156 2.94 6.57 27.86
CA TYR A 156 4.13 6.17 28.58
C TYR A 156 5.20 7.25 28.37
N LEU A 157 5.56 7.91 29.46
CA LEU A 157 6.61 8.91 29.52
C LEU A 157 7.92 8.24 29.98
N PRO A 158 9.07 8.92 29.77
CA PRO A 158 10.33 8.48 30.34
C PRO A 158 10.22 8.19 31.84
N LYS A 159 11.00 7.21 32.32
CA LYS A 159 10.99 6.73 33.72
C LYS A 159 9.69 6.03 34.14
N ASN A 160 9.01 5.39 33.20
CA ASN A 160 7.80 4.58 33.44
C ASN A 160 6.63 5.39 34.03
N GLN A 161 6.58 6.70 33.79
CA GLN A 161 5.41 7.50 34.17
C GLN A 161 4.29 7.26 33.15
N ILE A 162 3.06 7.11 33.64
CA ILE A 162 1.89 6.87 32.80
C ILE A 162 0.91 8.05 32.96
N LEU A 163 0.36 8.51 31.84
CA LEU A 163 -0.75 9.45 31.80
C LEU A 163 -1.96 8.83 31.09
N LEU A 164 -3.09 8.86 31.77
CA LEU A 164 -4.38 8.40 31.26
C LEU A 164 -5.01 9.43 30.31
N PRO A 165 -6.00 9.05 29.49
CA PRO A 165 -6.74 9.98 28.66
C PRO A 165 -7.23 11.19 29.48
N THR A 166 -7.08 12.40 28.94
CA THR A 166 -7.50 13.67 29.57
C THR A 166 -6.83 14.00 30.92
N GLN A 167 -5.81 13.24 31.34
CA GLN A 167 -5.11 13.48 32.60
C GLN A 167 -4.15 14.67 32.48
N GLN A 168 -4.10 15.49 33.54
CA GLN A 168 -3.20 16.63 33.67
C GLN A 168 -2.33 16.53 34.92
N THR A 169 -1.07 16.89 34.77
CA THR A 169 -0.10 17.08 35.86
C THR A 169 0.52 18.48 35.77
N ARG A 170 1.40 18.83 36.72
CA ARG A 170 2.13 20.10 36.68
C ARG A 170 3.05 20.24 35.46
N ARG A 171 3.54 19.13 34.90
CA ARG A 171 4.56 19.12 33.83
C ARG A 171 4.07 18.55 32.50
N ALA A 172 2.93 17.89 32.47
CA ALA A 172 2.41 17.27 31.25
C ALA A 172 0.89 17.11 31.30
N GLU A 173 0.24 17.15 30.14
CA GLU A 173 -1.20 16.94 29.99
C GLU A 173 -1.52 16.19 28.69
N VAL A 174 -2.52 15.32 28.73
CA VAL A 174 -3.05 14.64 27.56
C VAL A 174 -4.31 15.37 27.12
N MET A 175 -4.29 15.91 25.90
CA MET A 175 -5.43 16.59 25.31
C MET A 175 -6.54 15.60 24.92
N GLU A 176 -7.75 16.10 24.69
CA GLU A 176 -8.90 15.27 24.28
C GLU A 176 -8.66 14.53 22.95
N ASN A 177 -7.89 15.13 22.04
CA ASN A 177 -7.48 14.50 20.78
C ASN A 177 -6.32 13.48 20.94
N GLY A 178 -5.92 13.14 22.16
CA GLY A 178 -4.82 12.20 22.46
C GLY A 178 -3.41 12.79 22.37
N THR A 179 -3.26 14.07 22.03
CA THR A 179 -1.94 14.73 21.97
C THR A 179 -1.36 14.92 23.37
N LEU A 180 -0.11 14.52 23.58
CA LEU A 180 0.62 14.81 24.82
C LEU A 180 1.30 16.17 24.72
N VAL A 181 1.09 17.03 25.70
CA VAL A 181 1.80 18.30 25.84
C VAL A 181 2.68 18.22 27.08
N VAL A 182 3.99 18.43 26.91
CA VAL A 182 4.97 18.45 28.01
C VAL A 182 5.50 19.87 28.18
N LYS A 183 5.51 20.36 29.41
CA LYS A 183 5.82 21.74 29.77
C LYS A 183 7.20 21.85 30.42
N LYS A 184 7.99 22.82 29.98
CA LYS A 184 9.31 23.16 30.55
C LYS A 184 10.27 21.96 30.64
N LEU A 185 10.65 21.44 29.48
CA LEU A 185 11.52 20.26 29.36
C LEU A 185 12.85 20.43 30.12
N THR A 186 13.18 19.41 30.92
CA THR A 186 14.51 19.26 31.54
C THR A 186 15.28 18.09 30.91
N LYS A 187 16.58 17.96 31.21
CA LYS A 187 17.41 16.86 30.70
C LYS A 187 16.83 15.49 31.05
N GLU A 188 16.22 15.41 32.23
CA GLU A 188 15.66 14.20 32.80
C GLU A 188 14.36 13.73 32.12
N ASP A 189 13.75 14.61 31.34
CA ASP A 189 12.56 14.34 30.55
C ASP A 189 12.92 13.90 29.12
N ALA A 190 14.20 13.95 28.72
CA ALA A 190 14.62 13.38 27.44
C ALA A 190 14.47 11.85 27.45
N GLY A 191 14.05 11.29 26.32
CA GLY A 191 13.84 9.86 26.18
C GLY A 191 12.75 9.51 25.19
N GLU A 192 12.31 8.26 25.26
CA GLU A 192 11.21 7.76 24.44
C GLU A 192 9.87 8.06 25.10
N TYR A 193 8.93 8.56 24.31
CA TYR A 193 7.56 8.82 24.69
C TYR A 193 6.64 7.97 23.81
N SER A 194 5.90 7.05 24.41
CA SER A 194 5.08 6.10 23.67
C SER A 194 3.60 6.34 23.97
N CYS A 195 2.79 6.53 22.94
CA CYS A 195 1.35 6.49 23.11
C CYS A 195 0.83 5.09 22.78
N LEU A 196 0.01 4.53 23.66
CA LEU A 196 -0.70 3.28 23.46
C LEU A 196 -2.18 3.62 23.23
N THR A 197 -2.68 3.27 22.05
CA THR A 197 -4.09 3.44 21.71
C THR A 197 -4.74 2.08 21.66
N SER A 198 -5.91 1.96 22.31
CA SER A 198 -6.64 0.71 22.43
C SER A 198 -8.11 0.87 22.08
N ASN A 199 -8.69 -0.20 21.52
CA ASN A 199 -10.13 -0.36 21.38
C ASN A 199 -10.52 -1.84 21.62
N LEU A 200 -11.79 -2.19 21.40
CA LEU A 200 -12.30 -3.56 21.61
C LEU A 200 -11.65 -4.63 20.72
N TYR A 201 -10.96 -4.24 19.65
CA TYR A 201 -10.40 -5.13 18.62
C TYR A 201 -8.88 -5.24 18.68
N GLY A 202 -8.22 -4.44 19.53
CA GLY A 202 -6.78 -4.52 19.69
C GLY A 202 -6.16 -3.24 20.23
N VAL A 203 -4.83 -3.22 20.22
CA VAL A 203 -4.01 -2.10 20.66
C VAL A 203 -2.88 -1.89 19.67
N ASP A 204 -2.44 -0.65 19.54
CA ASP A 204 -1.21 -0.33 18.82
C ASP A 204 -0.46 0.81 19.52
N MET A 205 0.84 0.89 19.29
CA MET A 205 1.75 1.78 20.01
C MET A 205 2.65 2.56 19.05
N LEU A 206 2.76 3.86 19.29
CA LEU A 206 3.65 4.77 18.56
C LEU A 206 4.66 5.37 19.55
N SER A 207 5.95 5.32 19.22
CA SER A 207 7.05 5.90 20.03
C SER A 207 7.71 7.10 19.35
N HIS A 208 7.77 8.23 20.04
CA HIS A 208 8.59 9.39 19.69
C HIS A 208 9.91 9.40 20.47
N ALA A 209 10.98 9.86 19.82
CA ALA A 209 12.26 10.11 20.48
C ALA A 209 12.43 11.60 20.74
N VAL A 210 12.55 12.00 22.01
CA VAL A 210 12.77 13.39 22.42
C VAL A 210 14.19 13.55 22.92
N GLU A 211 14.96 14.39 22.24
CA GLU A 211 16.32 14.76 22.63
C GLU A 211 16.35 16.15 23.26
N TRP A 212 17.22 16.29 24.26
CA TRP A 212 17.47 17.55 24.95
C TRP A 212 18.79 18.15 24.46
N ASP A 213 18.73 19.37 23.91
CA ASP A 213 19.92 20.08 23.47
C ASP A 213 20.10 21.44 24.19
N ILE A 214 21.32 21.66 24.67
CA ILE A 214 21.77 22.90 25.33
C ILE A 214 22.38 23.86 24.29
N GLN A 215 22.86 23.35 23.15
CA GLN A 215 23.75 24.06 22.22
C GLN A 215 23.03 24.71 21.04
N ILE A 216 21.81 24.31 20.68
CA ILE A 216 21.02 24.96 19.61
C ILE A 216 20.93 26.48 19.84
N PHE A 217 20.81 26.92 21.09
CA PHE A 217 20.79 28.34 21.42
C PHE A 217 22.14 29.03 21.22
N SER A 218 23.26 28.34 21.54
CA SER A 218 24.61 28.85 21.35
C SER A 218 24.94 29.02 19.87
N THR A 219 24.63 28.02 19.04
CA THR A 219 24.84 28.08 17.58
C THR A 219 23.89 29.05 16.90
N LYS A 220 22.58 29.06 17.23
CA LYS A 220 21.64 30.07 16.69
C LYS A 220 21.99 31.49 17.11
N LYS A 221 22.37 31.72 18.38
CA LYS A 221 22.86 33.04 18.82
C LYS A 221 24.15 33.42 18.11
N SER A 222 25.11 32.51 18.01
CA SER A 222 26.37 32.76 17.30
C SER A 222 26.12 33.12 15.84
N LEU A 223 25.25 32.40 15.14
CA LEU A 223 24.82 32.74 13.77
C LEU A 223 24.12 34.10 13.70
N MET A 224 23.21 34.40 14.63
CA MET A 224 22.49 35.67 14.67
C MET A 224 23.45 36.84 14.92
N TYR A 225 24.41 36.70 15.85
CA TYR A 225 25.46 37.69 16.08
C TYR A 225 26.36 37.88 14.85
N LEU A 226 26.74 36.78 14.18
CA LEU A 226 27.53 36.84 12.96
C LEU A 226 26.77 37.58 11.84
N LEU A 227 25.47 37.32 11.68
CA LEU A 227 24.61 38.02 10.72
C LEU A 227 24.46 39.51 11.06
N ILE A 228 24.29 39.87 12.34
CA ILE A 228 24.25 41.28 12.77
C ILE A 228 25.57 41.99 12.44
N ILE A 229 26.71 41.36 12.74
CA ILE A 229 28.03 41.91 12.43
C ILE A 229 28.20 42.12 10.93
N LEU A 230 27.85 41.12 10.10
CA LEU A 230 27.90 41.22 8.65
C LEU A 230 26.99 42.34 8.11
N CYS A 231 25.78 42.51 8.66
CA CYS A 231 24.90 43.62 8.33
C CYS A 231 25.53 44.98 8.67
N VAL A 232 26.11 45.15 9.86
CA VAL A 232 26.76 46.41 10.26
C VAL A 232 27.92 46.76 9.33
N PHE A 233 28.73 45.79 8.93
CA PHE A 233 29.82 46.01 7.96
C PHE A 233 29.30 46.34 6.55
N ALA A 234 28.20 45.71 6.11
CA ALA A 234 27.58 46.02 4.82
C ALA A 234 27.04 47.46 4.75
N PHE A 235 26.44 47.97 5.83
CA PHE A 235 25.96 49.37 5.90
C PHE A 235 27.11 50.39 6.06
N SER A 236 28.22 50.00 6.67
CA SER A 236 29.37 50.88 6.87
C SER A 236 30.30 50.97 5.64
N GLY A 237 30.20 50.02 4.70
CA GLY A 237 31.01 49.98 3.47
C GLY A 237 30.39 50.70 2.26
N GLY A 238 29.19 51.26 2.38
CA GLY A 238 28.46 51.92 1.27
C GLY A 238 28.74 53.42 1.09
N GLY A 239 29.59 54.04 1.92
CA GLY A 239 29.91 55.45 1.84
C GLY A 239 31.32 55.69 1.29
N GLY A 240 31.48 55.68 -0.03
CA GLY A 240 32.79 55.99 -0.61
C GLY A 240 32.84 56.04 -2.13
N ASN A 241 32.70 57.27 -2.64
CA ASN A 241 33.26 57.81 -3.89
C ASN A 241 32.46 57.61 -5.20
N ASP A 242 31.56 58.55 -5.48
CA ASP A 242 31.38 59.04 -6.85
C ASP A 242 32.57 59.94 -7.22
N PRO A 243 33.30 59.66 -8.32
CA PRO A 243 34.29 60.59 -8.85
C PRO A 243 33.59 61.61 -9.75
N SER A 244 33.88 62.89 -9.50
CA SER A 244 33.72 64.01 -10.42
C SER A 244 34.61 63.90 -11.66
#